data_AF-A0A357JDD0-F1
#
_entry.id   AF-A0A357JDD0-F1
#
_cell.length_a   1.000
_cell.length_b   1.000
_cell.length_c   1.000
_cell.angle_alpha   90.00
_cell.angle_beta   90.00
_cell.angle_gamma   90.00
#
_symmetry.space_group_name_H-M   'P 1'
#
loop_
_entity.id
_entity.type
_entity.pdbx_description
1 polymer ?
#
loop_
_entity_poly.entity_id
_entity_poly.type
_entity_poly.pdbx_seq_one_letter_code
_entity_poly.pdbx_strand_id
1 'polypeptide(L)' 'VTHDQTEAMTMATRIVVMSKGYIQQIGTPIEIYNHPANLFVATFIGSPA' A
#
# COMPACT_ATOMS: atom_id res chain seq x y z
N VAL A 1 7.72 9.14 3.94
CA VAL A 1 6.62 9.12 2.96
C VAL A 1 7.27 8.92 1.61
N THR A 2 6.97 7.81 0.94
CA THR A 2 7.56 7.45 -0.36
C THR A 2 6.45 7.20 -1.37
N HIS A 3 6.76 7.42 -2.65
CA HIS A 3 5.93 7.01 -3.77
C HIS A 3 6.40 5.69 -4.39
N ASP A 4 7.52 5.14 -3.93
CA ASP A 4 8.06 3.87 -4.40
C ASP A 4 7.48 2.71 -3.58
N GLN A 5 6.84 1.78 -4.29
CA GLN A 5 6.21 0.61 -3.71
C GLN A 5 7.27 -0.39 -3.21
N THR A 6 8.41 -0.52 -3.88
CA THR A 6 9.48 -1.47 -3.51
C THR A 6 10.07 -1.08 -2.16
N GLU A 7 10.32 0.20 -1.97
CA GLU A 7 10.81 0.75 -0.69
C GLU A 7 9.79 0.48 0.43
N ALA A 8 8.52 0.79 0.19
CA ALA A 8 7.45 0.55 1.16
C ALA A 8 7.29 -0.94 1.52
N MET A 9 7.39 -1.84 0.54
CA MET A 9 7.16 -3.27 0.72
C MET A 9 8.33 -4.01 1.38
N THR A 10 9.57 -3.51 1.23
CA THR A 10 10.77 -4.19 1.73
C THR A 10 11.29 -3.62 3.04
N MET A 11 11.07 -2.33 3.30
CA MET A 11 11.67 -1.65 4.47
C MET A 11 10.67 -1.38 5.58
N ALA A 12 9.37 -1.30 5.30
CA ALA A 12 8.39 -0.90 6.29
C ALA A 12 7.84 -2.11 7.08
N THR A 13 7.80 -1.98 8.41
CA THR A 13 7.06 -2.92 9.27
C THR A 13 5.55 -2.75 9.11
N ARG A 14 5.10 -1.52 8.84
CA ARG A 14 3.70 -1.16 8.56
C ARG A 14 3.62 -0.07 7.51
N ILE A 15 2.62 -0.16 6.66
CA ILE A 15 2.32 0.78 5.57
C ILE A 15 0.97 1.43 5.88
N VAL A 16 0.90 2.74 5.66
CA VAL A 16 -0.35 3.51 5.63
C VAL A 16 -0.58 3.95 4.19
N VAL A 17 -1.62 3.44 3.55
CA VAL A 17 -2.02 3.86 2.20
C VAL A 17 -3.02 5.00 2.33
N MET A 18 -2.75 6.13 1.67
CA MET A 18 -3.59 7.33 1.72
C MET A 18 -4.00 7.76 0.32
N SER A 19 -5.21 8.29 0.20
CA SER A 19 -5.74 8.88 -1.04
C SER A 19 -6.64 10.06 -0.71
N LYS A 20 -6.45 11.19 -1.42
CA LYS A 20 -7.22 12.44 -1.23
C LYS A 20 -7.32 12.92 0.22
N GLY A 21 -6.24 12.73 1.00
CA GLY A 21 -6.20 13.12 2.42
C GLY A 21 -6.84 12.12 3.39
N TYR A 22 -7.38 10.99 2.90
CA TYR A 22 -7.99 9.95 3.72
C TYR A 22 -7.16 8.67 3.71
N ILE A 23 -7.05 8.02 4.88
CA ILE A 23 -6.45 6.70 5.01
C ILE A 23 -7.36 5.68 4.32
N GLN A 24 -6.77 4.90 3.41
CA GLN A 24 -7.44 3.84 2.67
C GLN A 24 -7.23 2.48 3.34
N GLN A 25 -6.02 2.22 3.84
CA GLN A 25 -5.68 1.00 4.56
C GLN A 25 -4.43 1.22 5.42
N ILE A 26 -4.35 0.48 6.53
CA ILE A 26 -3.14 0.36 7.33
C ILE A 26 -2.90 -1.12 7.58
N GLY A 27 -1.68 -1.59 7.32
CA GLY A 27 -1.32 -3.00 7.50
C GLY A 27 0.17 -3.23 7.33
N THR A 28 0.59 -4.47 7.54
CA THR A 28 1.90 -4.96 7.12
C THR A 28 1.99 -5.01 5.60
N PRO A 29 3.19 -5.01 5.00
CA PRO A 29 3.34 -5.17 3.55
C PRO A 29 2.56 -6.35 2.97
N ILE A 30 2.60 -7.50 3.65
CA ILE A 30 1.90 -8.72 3.22
C ILE A 30 0.37 -8.56 3.22
N GLU A 31 -0.20 -7.86 4.21
CA GLU A 31 -1.64 -7.57 4.27
C GLU A 31 -2.07 -6.59 3.19
N ILE A 32 -1.27 -5.56 2.94
CA ILE A 32 -1.54 -4.57 1.88
C ILE A 32 -1.57 -5.25 0.50
N TYR A 33 -0.68 -6.22 0.26
CA TYR A 33 -0.60 -6.95 -1.01
C TYR A 33 -1.67 -8.04 -1.15
N ASN A 34 -1.82 -8.93 -0.15
CA ASN A 34 -2.72 -10.08 -0.25
C ASN A 34 -4.19 -9.73 0.03
N HIS A 35 -4.44 -8.69 0.84
CA HIS A 35 -5.77 -8.32 1.31
C HIS A 35 -6.01 -6.81 1.16
N PRO A 36 -6.02 -6.28 -0.07
CA PRO A 36 -6.29 -4.87 -0.30
C PRO A 36 -7.73 -4.54 0.10
N ALA A 37 -7.89 -3.48 0.90
CA ALA A 37 -9.17 -3.08 1.47
C ALA A 37 -10.12 -2.45 0.45
N ASN A 38 -9.59 -1.96 -0.68
CA ASN A 38 -10.39 -1.42 -1.78
C ASN A 38 -9.63 -1.46 -3.11
N LEU A 39 -10.33 -1.15 -4.20
CA LEU A 39 -9.77 -1.18 -5.54
C LEU A 39 -8.58 -0.23 -5.71
N PHE A 40 -8.57 0.93 -5.03
CA PHE A 40 -7.43 1.85 -5.10
C PHE A 40 -6.17 1.22 -4.49
N VAL A 41 -6.26 0.55 -3.34
CA VAL A 41 -5.10 -0.13 -2.75
C VAL A 41 -4.65 -1.30 -3.64
N ALA A 42 -5.59 -2.07 -4.18
CA ALA A 42 -5.29 -3.19 -5.07
C ALA A 42 -4.57 -2.74 -6.34
N THR A 43 -5.03 -1.68 -7.00
CA THR A 43 -4.40 -1.15 -8.21
C THR A 43 -3.09 -0.43 -7.93
N PHE A 44 -2.97 0.23 -6.77
CA PHE A 44 -1.77 0.93 -6.36
C PHE A 44 -0.59 -0.01 -6.12
N ILE A 45 -0.83 -1.21 -5.59
CA ILE A 45 0.23 -2.18 -5.25
C ILE A 45 0.42 -3.24 -6.34
N GLY A 46 -0.63 -3.52 -7.14
CA GLY A 46 -0.65 -4.56 -8.15
C GLY A 46 -0.42 -4.11 -9.60
N SER A 47 -0.27 -2.82 -9.88
CA SER A 47 0.04 -2.38 -11.25
C SER A 47 1.52 -2.68 -11.55
N PRO A 48 1.84 -3.53 -12.55
CA PRO A 48 3.22 -3.75 -12.94
C PRO A 48 3.81 -2.44 -13.47
N ALA A 49 5.04 -2.14 -13.05
CA ALA A 49 5.88 -1.12 -13.67
C ALA A 49 6.50 -1.65 -14.97
#